data_AF-A0A8X6QYE2-F1
#
_entry.id   AF-A0A8X6QYE2-F1
#
_cell.length_a   1.000
_cell.length_b   1.000
_cell.length_c   1.000
_cell.angle_alpha   90.00
_cell.angle_beta   90.00
_cell.angle_gamma   90.00
#
_symmetry.space_group_name_H-M   'P 1'
#
loop_
_entity.id
_entity.type
_entity.pdbx_description
1 polymer ?
#
loop_
_entity_poly.entity_id
_entity_poly.type
_entity_poly.pdbx_seq_one_letter_code
_entity_poly.pdbx_strand_id
1 'polypeptide(L)'
;MFADDIVLWISDSEFTSSKHIDYLVLKSRKRLNILKYIASKNWGVDVATLRLTYLTLIRPILEYGSPIYCWASNSVLKKLELVQLSAARIITDLEHSCPSNIVLFEADEQPLLFRRQTGLVKYLTNFLASAHKTKRQST
;
A
#
# COMPACT_ATOMS: atom_id res chain seq x y z
N MET A 1 0.18 -2.75 -35.06
CA MET A 1 0.80 -1.41 -34.92
C MET A 1 0.37 -0.75 -33.60
N PHE A 2 -0.89 -0.31 -33.40
CA PHE A 2 -1.29 0.28 -32.10
C PHE A 2 -1.22 -0.68 -30.90
N ALA A 3 -1.45 -1.97 -31.08
CA ALA A 3 -1.38 -2.96 -29.98
C ALA A 3 0.07 -3.25 -29.55
N ASP A 4 1.01 -3.25 -30.49
CA ASP A 4 2.41 -3.56 -30.24
C ASP A 4 3.09 -2.41 -29.45
N ASP A 5 2.75 -1.17 -29.80
CA ASP A 5 3.21 0.04 -29.10
C ASP A 5 2.67 0.12 -27.66
N ILE A 6 1.42 -0.30 -27.44
CA ILE A 6 0.82 -0.37 -26.10
C ILE A 6 1.51 -1.43 -25.23
N VAL A 7 1.79 -2.61 -25.78
CA VAL A 7 2.48 -3.69 -25.04
C VAL A 7 3.91 -3.28 -24.66
N LEU A 8 4.58 -2.56 -25.56
CA LEU A 8 5.94 -2.05 -25.33
C LEU A 8 5.94 -0.97 -24.23
N TRP A 9 4.99 -0.04 -24.27
CA TRP A 9 4.84 1.01 -23.26
C TRP A 9 4.46 0.45 -21.88
N ILE A 10 3.60 -0.57 -21.82
CA ILE A 10 3.26 -1.28 -20.58
C ILE A 10 4.50 -1.95 -19.99
N SER A 11 5.31 -2.60 -20.82
CA SER A 11 6.52 -3.31 -20.37
C SER A 11 7.57 -2.34 -19.78
N ASP A 12 7.78 -1.18 -20.41
CA ASP A 12 8.70 -0.16 -19.90
C ASP A 12 8.20 0.48 -18.59
N SER A 13 6.89 0.69 -18.48
CA SER A 13 6.23 1.15 -17.25
C SER A 13 6.35 0.13 -16.11
N GLU A 14 6.20 -1.17 -16.38
CA GLU A 14 6.39 -2.21 -15.37
C GLU A 14 7.82 -2.25 -14.84
N PHE A 15 8.82 -2.08 -15.71
CA PHE A 15 10.23 -2.09 -15.30
C PHE A 15 10.59 -0.90 -14.40
N THR A 16 10.10 0.30 -14.74
CA THR A 16 10.31 1.52 -13.94
C THR A 16 9.55 1.45 -12.60
N SER A 17 8.31 0.99 -12.63
CA SER A 17 7.50 0.76 -11.42
C SER A 17 8.11 -0.30 -10.51
N SER A 18 8.68 -1.37 -11.06
CA SER A 18 9.31 -2.45 -10.28
C SER A 18 10.49 -1.93 -9.46
N LYS A 19 11.38 -1.14 -10.07
CA LYS A 19 12.50 -0.48 -9.37
C LYS A 19 12.01 0.44 -8.26
N HIS A 20 10.97 1.21 -8.54
CA HIS A 20 10.38 2.12 -7.56
C HIS A 20 9.78 1.34 -6.38
N ILE A 21 9.02 0.26 -6.64
CA ILE A 21 8.46 -0.59 -5.59
C ILE A 21 9.58 -1.24 -4.77
N ASP A 22 10.64 -1.74 -5.39
CA ASP A 22 11.76 -2.33 -4.67
C ASP A 22 12.44 -1.30 -3.74
N TYR A 23 12.59 -0.05 -4.20
CA TYR A 23 13.04 1.05 -3.35
C TYR A 23 12.08 1.31 -2.18
N LEU A 24 10.77 1.36 -2.42
CA LEU A 24 9.77 1.53 -1.36
C LEU A 24 9.80 0.39 -0.34
N VAL A 25 9.95 -0.85 -0.81
CA VAL A 25 10.08 -2.05 0.04
C VAL A 25 11.33 -1.94 0.90
N LEU A 26 12.48 -1.59 0.33
CA LEU A 26 13.73 -1.40 1.07
C LEU A 26 13.61 -0.29 2.12
N LYS A 27 13.01 0.84 1.75
CA LYS A 27 12.77 1.97 2.67
C LYS A 27 11.82 1.57 3.80
N SER A 28 10.76 0.83 3.48
CA SER A 28 9.78 0.36 4.46
C SER A 28 10.36 -0.71 5.39
N ARG A 29 11.21 -1.61 4.89
CA ARG A 29 11.92 -2.61 5.72
C ARG A 29 12.80 -1.96 6.80
N LYS A 30 13.48 -0.86 6.48
CA LYS A 30 14.25 -0.10 7.48
C LYS A 30 13.35 0.42 8.61
N ARG A 31 12.15 0.90 8.28
CA ARG A 31 11.16 1.37 9.27
C ARG A 31 10.51 0.22 10.03
N LEU A 32 10.29 -0.92 9.38
CA LEU A 32 9.85 -2.15 10.03
C LEU A 32 10.83 -2.63 11.11
N ASN A 33 12.14 -2.51 10.88
CA ASN A 33 13.12 -2.87 11.90
C ASN A 33 13.01 -1.99 13.16
N ILE A 34 12.65 -0.71 12.99
CA ILE A 34 12.38 0.20 14.11
C ILE A 34 11.12 -0.26 14.86
N LEU A 35 10.04 -0.56 14.12
CA LEU A 35 8.81 -1.09 14.71
C LEU A 35 9.07 -2.39 15.49
N LYS A 36 9.85 -3.31 14.91
CA LYS A 36 10.27 -4.57 15.54
C LYS A 36 11.08 -4.31 16.81
N TYR A 37 12.01 -3.37 16.78
CA TYR A 37 12.81 -3.00 17.94
C TYR A 37 11.94 -2.47 19.09
N ILE A 38 10.93 -1.66 18.78
CA ILE A 38 9.97 -1.16 19.77
C ILE A 38 9.13 -2.31 20.33
N ALA A 39 8.62 -3.20 19.48
CA ALA A 39 7.80 -4.34 19.89
C ALA A 39 8.56 -5.36 20.74
N SER A 40 9.85 -5.60 20.46
CA SER A 40 10.68 -6.56 21.22
C SER A 40 11.09 -6.06 22.61
N LYS A 41 10.77 -4.83 22.99
CA LYS A 41 11.16 -4.29 24.30
C LYS A 41 10.11 -4.68 25.35
N ASN A 42 10.54 -5.36 26.41
CA ASN A 42 9.71 -5.97 27.48
C ASN A 42 8.88 -4.99 28.35
N TRP A 43 8.61 -3.76 27.90
CA TRP A 43 7.95 -2.72 28.72
C TRP A 43 6.46 -2.55 28.43
N GLY A 44 5.78 -3.61 27.96
CA GLY A 44 4.31 -3.57 27.81
C GLY A 44 3.85 -2.50 26.84
N VAL A 45 4.50 -2.40 25.68
CA VAL A 45 4.09 -1.47 24.62
C VAL A 45 2.66 -1.81 24.20
N ASP A 46 1.76 -0.85 24.35
CA ASP A 46 0.36 -1.01 23.98
C ASP A 46 0.21 -1.22 22.46
N VAL A 47 -0.67 -2.13 22.05
CA VAL A 47 -0.95 -2.48 20.65
C VAL A 47 -1.35 -1.23 19.86
N ALA A 48 -2.10 -0.31 20.48
CA ALA A 48 -2.50 0.94 19.83
C ALA A 48 -1.29 1.83 19.50
N THR A 49 -0.25 1.83 20.35
CA THR A 49 0.98 2.60 20.09
C THR A 49 1.82 1.98 18.96
N LEU A 50 1.92 0.65 18.88
CA LEU A 50 2.57 -0.03 17.75
C LEU A 50 1.82 0.24 16.45
N ARG A 51 0.49 0.17 16.49
CA ARG A 51 -0.36 0.51 15.35
C ARG A 51 -0.16 1.95 14.91
N LEU A 52 -0.18 2.91 15.84
CA LEU A 52 0.08 4.32 15.54
C LEU A 52 1.47 4.52 14.92
N THR A 53 2.48 3.81 15.41
CA THR A 53 3.84 3.85 14.87
C THR A 53 3.89 3.33 13.42
N TYR A 54 3.16 2.25 13.12
CA TYR A 54 3.01 1.76 11.76
C TYR A 54 2.30 2.78 10.85
N LEU A 55 1.18 3.34 11.30
CA LEU A 55 0.39 4.32 10.56
C LEU A 55 1.17 5.59 10.23
N THR A 56 2.09 6.00 11.10
CA THR A 56 2.89 7.23 10.94
C THR A 56 4.16 7.03 10.13
N LEU A 57 4.86 5.89 10.28
CA LEU A 57 6.18 5.70 9.68
C LEU A 57 6.17 4.88 8.39
N ILE A 58 5.35 3.83 8.33
CA ILE A 58 5.41 2.83 7.25
C ILE A 58 4.29 3.10 6.24
N ARG A 59 3.07 3.34 6.74
CA ARG A 59 1.89 3.51 5.88
C ARG A 59 2.03 4.63 4.85
N PRO A 60 2.58 5.83 5.16
CA PRO A 60 2.74 6.88 4.15
C PRO A 60 3.71 6.49 3.05
N ILE A 61 4.74 5.69 3.34
CA ILE A 61 5.70 5.21 2.34
C ILE A 61 5.01 4.28 1.35
N LEU A 62 4.11 3.42 1.85
CA LEU A 62 3.35 2.51 1.02
C LEU A 62 2.31 3.27 0.20
N GLU A 63 1.54 4.18 0.80
CA GLU A 63 0.40 4.83 0.12
C GLU A 63 0.80 5.98 -0.82
N TYR A 64 1.85 6.75 -0.53
CA TYR A 64 2.24 7.91 -1.34
C TYR A 64 2.60 7.54 -2.79
N GLY A 65 3.20 6.37 -2.98
CA GLY A 65 3.57 5.88 -4.32
C GLY A 65 2.41 5.30 -5.14
N SER A 66 1.19 5.22 -4.59
CA SER A 66 0.05 4.55 -5.25
C SER A 66 -0.22 5.00 -6.70
N PRO A 67 -0.10 6.28 -7.07
CA PRO A 67 -0.30 6.70 -8.46
C PRO A 67 0.79 6.18 -9.42
N ILE A 68 2.03 6.06 -8.94
CA ILE A 68 3.21 5.71 -9.76
C ILE A 68 3.14 4.25 -10.22
N TYR A 69 2.69 3.37 -9.34
CA TYR A 69 2.60 1.94 -9.60
C TYR A 69 1.15 1.46 -9.80
N CYS A 70 0.22 2.36 -10.10
CA CYS A 70 -1.20 2.02 -10.28
C CYS A 70 -1.42 0.97 -11.39
N TRP A 71 -0.52 0.91 -12.36
CA TRP A 71 -0.52 -0.04 -13.47
C TRP A 71 0.47 -1.19 -13.32
N ALA A 72 1.12 -1.32 -12.16
CA ALA A 72 2.09 -2.38 -11.94
C ALA A 72 1.41 -3.75 -11.88
N SER A 73 2.14 -4.78 -12.29
CA SER A 73 1.66 -6.16 -12.19
C SER A 73 1.42 -6.60 -10.75
N ASN A 74 0.42 -7.48 -10.57
CA ASN A 74 0.00 -7.97 -9.26
C ASN A 74 1.14 -8.61 -8.45
N SER A 75 2.10 -9.25 -9.13
CA SER A 75 3.28 -9.86 -8.48
C SER A 75 4.18 -8.83 -7.80
N VAL A 76 4.37 -7.66 -8.44
CA VAL A 76 5.16 -6.57 -7.88
C VAL A 76 4.40 -5.89 -6.74
N LEU A 77 3.09 -5.69 -6.90
CA LEU A 77 2.22 -5.14 -5.85
C LEU A 77 2.18 -6.00 -4.59
N LYS A 78 2.21 -7.33 -4.75
CA LYS A 78 2.26 -8.29 -3.64
C LYS A 78 3.47 -8.07 -2.71
N LYS A 79 4.59 -7.54 -3.22
CA LYS A 79 5.75 -7.20 -2.40
C LYS A 79 5.41 -6.14 -1.34
N LEU A 80 4.58 -5.15 -1.68
CA LEU A 80 4.12 -4.11 -0.74
C LEU A 80 3.15 -4.70 0.30
N GLU A 81 2.28 -5.61 -0.12
CA GLU A 81 1.36 -6.32 0.80
C GLU A 81 2.11 -7.17 1.82
N LEU A 82 3.22 -7.81 1.42
CA LEU A 82 4.07 -8.56 2.35
C LEU A 82 4.72 -7.68 3.42
N VAL A 83 5.05 -6.43 3.10
CA VAL A 83 5.56 -5.44 4.06
C VAL A 83 4.48 -5.08 5.07
N GLN A 84 3.24 -4.82 4.61
CA GLN A 84 2.10 -4.57 5.50
C GLN A 84 1.83 -5.78 6.40
N LEU A 85 1.81 -6.99 5.84
CA LEU A 85 1.57 -8.22 6.60
C LEU A 85 2.64 -8.42 7.67
N SER A 86 3.90 -8.13 7.34
CA SER A 86 5.00 -8.20 8.31
C SER A 86 4.84 -7.18 9.43
N ALA A 87 4.35 -5.97 9.15
CA ALA A 87 4.02 -4.98 10.17
C ALA A 87 2.87 -5.47 11.06
N ALA A 88 1.79 -5.98 10.46
CA ALA A 88 0.63 -6.50 11.16
C ALA A 88 1.03 -7.63 12.14
N ARG A 89 1.87 -8.57 11.69
CA ARG A 89 2.40 -9.64 12.56
C ARG A 89 3.18 -9.12 13.76
N ILE A 90 3.95 -8.04 13.60
CA ILE A 90 4.69 -7.41 14.71
C ILE A 90 3.72 -6.74 15.70
N ILE A 91 2.63 -6.15 15.21
CA ILE A 91 1.63 -5.46 16.04
C ILE A 91 0.81 -6.47 16.84
N THR A 92 0.37 -7.57 16.20
CA THR A 92 -0.54 -8.56 16.81
C THR A 92 0.21 -9.68 17.54
N ASP A 93 1.53 -9.75 17.39
CA ASP A 93 2.39 -10.84 17.90
C ASP A 93 1.87 -12.25 17.54
N LEU A 94 1.26 -12.38 16.36
CA LEU A 94 0.68 -13.64 15.90
C LEU A 94 1.74 -14.52 15.24
N GLU A 95 1.59 -15.83 15.42
CA GLU A 95 2.47 -16.82 14.83
C GLU A 95 2.50 -16.75 13.30
N HIS A 96 3.62 -17.18 12.72
CA HIS A 96 3.77 -17.25 11.27
C HIS A 96 2.86 -18.29 10.60
N SER A 97 2.34 -19.25 11.37
CA SER A 97 1.34 -20.25 10.99
C SER A 97 -0.03 -19.63 10.69
N CYS A 98 -0.35 -18.49 11.31
CA CYS A 98 -1.63 -17.83 11.14
C CYS A 98 -1.82 -17.33 9.70
N PRO A 99 -3.00 -17.55 9.10
CA PRO A 99 -3.28 -17.11 7.75
C PRO A 99 -3.37 -15.58 7.69
N SER A 100 -2.95 -14.99 6.56
CA SER A 100 -2.74 -13.55 6.41
C SER A 100 -4.00 -12.71 6.61
N ASN A 101 -5.17 -13.26 6.28
CA ASN A 101 -6.47 -12.61 6.49
C ASN A 101 -6.78 -12.40 7.97
N ILE A 102 -6.51 -13.40 8.83
CA ILE A 102 -6.75 -13.32 10.27
C ILE A 102 -5.82 -12.27 10.89
N VAL A 103 -4.54 -12.29 10.51
CA VAL A 103 -3.57 -11.31 11.02
C VAL A 103 -3.96 -9.87 10.67
N LEU A 104 -4.42 -9.64 9.45
CA LEU A 104 -4.87 -8.31 9.02
C LEU A 104 -6.15 -7.87 9.72
N PHE A 105 -7.08 -8.80 9.95
CA PHE A 105 -8.30 -8.54 10.71
C PHE A 105 -7.99 -8.15 12.15
N GLU A 106 -7.11 -8.89 12.82
CA GLU A 106 -6.71 -8.61 14.21
C GLU A 106 -5.94 -7.28 14.33
N ALA A 107 -5.13 -6.93 13.33
CA ALA A 107 -4.43 -5.65 13.28
C ALA A 107 -5.36 -4.45 12.97
N ASP A 108 -6.65 -4.69 12.73
CA ASP A 108 -7.63 -3.71 12.25
C ASP A 108 -7.13 -2.98 10.99
N GLU A 109 -6.54 -3.75 10.06
CA GLU A 109 -5.98 -3.24 8.81
C GLU A 109 -6.57 -3.94 7.59
N GLN A 110 -6.98 -3.15 6.60
CA GLN A 110 -7.46 -3.66 5.32
C GLN A 110 -6.29 -3.92 4.37
N PRO A 111 -6.41 -4.90 3.45
CA PRO A 111 -5.41 -5.09 2.40
C PRO A 111 -5.22 -3.80 1.58
N LEU A 112 -3.96 -3.46 1.30
CA LEU A 112 -3.58 -2.27 0.53
C LEU A 112 -4.29 -2.17 -0.82
N LEU A 113 -4.58 -3.30 -1.47
CA LEU A 113 -5.31 -3.33 -2.74
C LEU A 113 -6.68 -2.64 -2.65
N PHE A 114 -7.50 -3.00 -1.66
CA PHE A 114 -8.84 -2.41 -1.49
C PHE A 114 -8.77 -0.92 -1.18
N ARG A 115 -7.78 -0.49 -0.40
CA ARG A 115 -7.57 0.93 -0.10
C ARG A 115 -7.19 1.73 -1.34
N ARG A 116 -6.30 1.18 -2.18
CA ARG A 116 -5.92 1.82 -3.45
C ARG A 116 -7.11 1.94 -4.41
N GLN A 117 -7.89 0.87 -4.56
CA GLN A 117 -9.11 0.89 -5.38
C GLN A 117 -10.11 1.93 -4.86
N THR A 118 -10.31 1.99 -3.54
CA THR A 118 -11.20 2.99 -2.93
C THR A 118 -10.73 4.41 -3.21
N GLY A 119 -9.42 4.67 -3.13
CA GLY A 119 -8.82 5.96 -3.47
C GLY A 119 -9.04 6.33 -4.94
N LEU A 120 -8.85 5.38 -5.84
CA LEU A 120 -9.04 5.55 -7.29
C LEU A 120 -10.51 5.85 -7.62
N VAL A 121 -11.45 5.08 -7.05
CA VAL A 121 -12.89 5.31 -7.21
C VAL A 121 -13.28 6.70 -6.74
N LYS A 122 -12.85 7.12 -5.55
CA LYS A 122 -13.12 8.47 -5.03
C LYS A 122 -12.58 9.57 -5.97
N TYR A 123 -11.39 9.37 -6.51
CA TYR A 123 -10.81 10.31 -7.47
C TYR A 123 -11.65 10.41 -8.75
N LEU A 124 -12.02 9.27 -9.34
CA LEU A 124 -12.84 9.24 -10.54
C LEU A 124 -14.23 9.84 -10.32
N THR A 125 -14.89 9.53 -9.20
CA THR A 125 -16.21 10.10 -8.89
C THR A 125 -16.14 11.62 -8.76
N ASN A 126 -15.10 12.13 -8.12
CA ASN A 126 -14.89 13.58 -7.97
C ASN A 126 -14.59 14.25 -9.32
N PHE A 127 -13.79 13.59 -10.17
CA PHE A 127 -13.47 14.06 -11.51
C PHE A 127 -14.71 14.09 -12.42
N LEU A 128 -15.54 13.05 -12.38
CA LEU A 128 -16.79 13.00 -13.13
C LEU A 128 -17.78 14.06 -12.61
N ALA A 129 -17.87 14.24 -11.30
CA ALA A 129 -18.73 15.25 -10.69
C ALA A 129 -18.30 16.68 -11.04
N SER A 130 -16.99 16.97 -11.09
CA SER A 130 -16.48 18.27 -11.53
C SER A 130 -16.73 18.49 -13.02
N ALA A 131 -16.51 17.47 -13.87
CA ALA A 131 -16.80 17.55 -15.30
C ALA A 131 -18.30 17.81 -15.59
N HIS A 132 -19.21 17.21 -14.80
CA HIS A 132 -20.65 17.44 -14.92
C HIS A 132 -21.07 18.84 -14.47
N LYS A 133 -20.39 19.47 -13.51
CA LYS A 133 -20.63 20.86 -13.12
C LYS A 133 -20.25 21.84 -14.24
N THR A 134 -19.12 21.60 -14.90
CA THR A 134 -18.63 22.48 -15.98
C THR A 134 -19.58 22.52 -17.18
N LYS A 135 -20.21 21.40 -17.56
CA LYS A 135 -21.21 21.35 -18.65
C LYS A 135 -22.53 22.05 -18.32
N ARG A 136 -22.86 22.28 -17.05
CA ARG A 136 -24.13 22.85 -16.59
C ARG A 136 -24.10 24.37 -16.44
N GLN A 137 -22.91 24.98 -16.49
CA GLN A 137 -22.70 26.44 -16.38
C GLN A 137 -22.53 27.12 -17.76
N SER A 138 -22.46 26.35 -18.85
CA SER A 138 -22.34 26.85 -20.23
C SER A 138 -23.66 26.83 -21.00
N THR A 139 -24.79 26.67 -20.32
CA THR A 139 -26.17 26.75 -20.83
C THR A 139 -26.94 27.74 -19.99
#